data_AF-A0A0M9VTS0-F1
#
_entry.id   AF-A0A0M9VTS0-F1
#
_cell.length_a   1.000
_cell.length_b   1.000
_cell.length_c   1.000
_cell.angle_alpha   90.00
_cell.angle_beta   90.00
_cell.angle_gamma   90.00
#
_symmetry.space_group_name_H-M   'P 1'
#
loop_
_entity.id
_entity.type
_entity.pdbx_description
1 polymer ?
#
loop_
_entity_poly.entity_id
_entity_poly.type
_entity_poly.pdbx_seq_one_letter_code
_entity_poly.pdbx_strand_id
1 'polypeptide(L)'
;MRGAQCFAEAFGAAGGGRQSWRYQYSLQPSFHGADLDVYWPLSPTFPDAGFRHAFQRIWGSFIRRGRNGPGEQHSVPGDPQRPGMILWSEYSAERPFQMVLNTTGGVVLEETLADGQKYPVRASEGIVNAFRVVDAVEWEGGRGERCAFWLSVSPRVPQ
;
A
#
# COMPACT_ATOMS: atom_id res chain seq x y z
N MET A 1 14.20 11.87 -11.70
CA MET A 1 13.08 11.59 -10.76
C MET A 1 13.52 10.52 -9.75
N ARG A 2 13.55 10.81 -8.44
CA ARG A 2 13.81 9.79 -7.40
C ARG A 2 12.46 9.26 -6.91
N GLY A 3 12.17 7.97 -7.12
CA GLY A 3 10.86 7.37 -6.81
C GLY A 3 10.59 7.22 -5.32
N ALA A 4 9.37 6.79 -4.97
CA ALA A 4 8.92 6.62 -3.57
C ALA A 4 9.85 5.73 -2.73
N GLN A 5 10.46 4.71 -3.35
CA GLN A 5 11.48 3.88 -2.71
C GLN A 5 12.68 4.69 -2.19
N CYS A 6 13.34 5.44 -3.08
CA CYS A 6 14.52 6.24 -2.70
C CYS A 6 14.18 7.29 -1.64
N PHE A 7 12.96 7.82 -1.66
CA PHE A 7 12.50 8.76 -0.63
C PHE A 7 12.39 8.09 0.74
N ALA A 8 11.77 6.92 0.82
CA ALA A 8 11.65 6.17 2.07
C ALA A 8 13.02 5.74 2.62
N GLU A 9 13.92 5.25 1.75
CA GLU A 9 15.29 4.87 2.12
C GLU A 9 16.08 6.07 2.66
N ALA A 10 16.04 7.21 1.95
CA ALA A 10 16.75 8.41 2.37
C ALA A 10 16.19 8.99 3.68
N PHE A 11 14.87 8.93 3.87
CA PHE A 11 14.23 9.42 5.09
C PHE A 11 14.54 8.52 6.30
N GLY A 12 14.52 7.20 6.13
CA GLY A 12 14.75 6.20 7.18
C GLY A 12 16.21 5.75 7.33
N ALA A 13 17.17 6.41 6.67
CA ALA A 13 18.56 5.96 6.63
C ALA A 13 19.19 5.84 8.03
N ALA A 14 20.02 4.82 8.22
CA ALA A 14 20.74 4.56 9.46
C ALA A 14 21.54 5.81 9.89
N GLY A 15 21.39 6.21 11.16
CA GLY A 15 22.01 7.42 11.73
C GLY A 15 21.18 8.70 11.58
N GLY A 16 20.09 8.68 10.81
CA GLY A 16 19.20 9.83 10.62
C GLY A 16 18.14 10.04 11.72
N GLY A 17 17.98 9.09 12.63
CA GLY A 17 17.02 9.14 13.75
C GLY A 17 15.54 9.16 13.33
N ARG A 18 15.25 8.97 12.04
CA ARG A 18 13.92 8.97 11.45
C ARG A 18 13.57 7.57 10.98
N GLN A 19 12.28 7.27 10.95
CA GLN A 19 11.75 5.96 10.61
C GLN A 19 10.78 6.10 9.44
N SER A 20 10.74 5.11 8.56
CA SER A 20 9.87 5.14 7.39
C SER A 20 8.98 3.89 7.31
N TRP A 21 7.78 4.05 6.76
CA TRP A 21 6.86 2.94 6.49
C TRP A 21 6.36 3.10 5.06
N ARG A 22 6.23 1.97 4.37
CA ARG A 22 5.87 1.94 2.96
C ARG A 22 4.65 1.06 2.75
N TYR A 23 3.72 1.52 1.92
CA TYR A 23 2.63 0.70 1.42
C TYR A 23 2.51 0.81 -0.10
N GLN A 24 1.79 -0.13 -0.69
CA GLN A 24 1.30 -0.09 -2.05
C GLN A 24 -0.21 -0.32 -2.06
N TYR A 25 -0.91 0.58 -2.72
CA TYR A 25 -2.31 0.39 -3.09
C TYR A 25 -2.39 -0.49 -4.35
N SER A 26 -3.11 -1.60 -4.26
CA SER A 26 -3.22 -2.62 -5.32
C SER A 26 -4.68 -2.95 -5.68
N LEU A 27 -5.64 -2.13 -5.26
CA LEU A 27 -7.04 -2.28 -5.68
C LEU A 27 -7.20 -1.75 -7.08
N GLN A 28 -8.05 -2.39 -7.87
CA GLN A 28 -8.38 -1.91 -9.21
C GLN A 28 -9.67 -1.06 -9.15
N PRO A 29 -9.67 0.13 -9.77
CA PRO A 29 -8.54 0.77 -10.46
C PRO A 29 -7.50 1.38 -9.49
N SER A 30 -6.21 1.32 -9.85
CA SER A 30 -5.09 1.86 -9.06
C SER A 30 -4.36 3.01 -9.78
N PHE A 31 -5.10 3.93 -10.40
CA PHE A 31 -4.50 5.11 -11.03
C PHE A 31 -3.94 6.10 -9.98
N HIS A 32 -3.22 7.12 -10.43
CA HIS A 32 -2.66 8.14 -9.54
C HIS A 32 -3.75 8.82 -8.71
N GLY A 33 -3.64 8.73 -7.38
CA GLY A 33 -4.61 9.31 -6.45
C GLY A 33 -5.81 8.42 -6.13
N ALA A 34 -5.92 7.21 -6.69
CA ALA A 34 -7.03 6.30 -6.41
C ALA A 34 -7.13 5.86 -4.93
N ASP A 35 -6.04 5.96 -4.18
CA ASP A 35 -6.04 5.66 -2.74
C ASP A 35 -6.65 6.79 -1.90
N LEU A 36 -6.89 7.98 -2.47
CA LEU A 36 -7.57 9.09 -1.80
C LEU A 36 -9.04 8.77 -1.46
N ASP A 37 -9.71 7.97 -2.29
CA ASP A 37 -11.09 7.50 -2.07
C ASP A 37 -11.22 6.65 -0.80
N VAL A 38 -10.10 6.12 -0.28
CA VAL A 38 -10.07 5.37 0.97
C VAL A 38 -10.16 6.29 2.19
N TYR A 39 -9.53 7.48 2.10
CA TYR A 39 -9.54 8.50 3.15
C TYR A 39 -10.81 9.33 3.10
N TRP A 40 -11.17 9.80 1.90
CA TRP A 40 -12.33 10.64 1.63
C TRP A 40 -13.21 9.93 0.61
N PRO A 41 -14.06 8.98 1.05
CA PRO A 41 -14.91 8.24 0.15
C PRO A 41 -15.86 9.18 -0.60
N LEU A 42 -15.52 9.46 -1.86
CA LEU A 42 -16.36 10.22 -2.79
C LEU A 42 -17.55 9.38 -3.24
N SER A 43 -17.42 8.05 -3.17
CA SER A 43 -18.48 7.07 -3.38
C SER A 43 -18.73 6.25 -2.11
N PRO A 44 -19.99 5.96 -1.76
CA PRO A 44 -20.29 5.07 -0.63
C PRO A 44 -19.97 3.60 -0.93
N THR A 45 -19.82 3.22 -2.21
CA THR A 45 -19.74 1.81 -2.64
C THR A 45 -18.34 1.29 -2.92
N PHE A 46 -17.34 2.16 -3.15
CA PHE A 46 -15.98 1.74 -3.46
C PHE A 46 -14.92 2.68 -2.85
N PRO A 47 -13.83 2.14 -2.26
CA PRO A 47 -13.68 0.75 -1.83
C PRO A 47 -14.74 0.35 -0.79
N ASP A 48 -14.96 -0.95 -0.60
CA ASP A 48 -15.95 -1.44 0.34
C ASP A 48 -15.64 -0.97 1.78
N ALA A 49 -16.66 -0.97 2.64
CA ALA A 49 -16.55 -0.46 3.99
C ALA A 49 -15.48 -1.21 4.82
N GLY A 50 -15.27 -2.50 4.57
CA GLY A 50 -14.26 -3.31 5.24
C GLY A 50 -12.84 -2.90 4.85
N PHE A 51 -12.59 -2.65 3.56
CA PHE A 51 -11.32 -2.10 3.09
C PHE A 51 -11.04 -0.73 3.72
N ARG A 52 -12.00 0.20 3.63
CA ARG A 52 -11.87 1.56 4.19
C ARG A 52 -11.57 1.53 5.68
N HIS A 53 -12.31 0.72 6.44
CA HIS A 53 -12.10 0.58 7.88
C HIS A 53 -10.70 0.05 8.21
N ALA A 54 -10.25 -1.00 7.53
CA ALA A 54 -8.93 -1.59 7.76
C ALA A 54 -7.80 -0.59 7.44
N PHE A 55 -7.89 0.09 6.30
CA PHE A 55 -6.93 1.11 5.89
C PHE A 55 -6.88 2.29 6.88
N GLN A 56 -8.03 2.81 7.30
CA GLN A 56 -8.13 3.88 8.29
C GLN A 56 -7.57 3.47 9.65
N ARG A 57 -7.69 2.19 10.05
CA ARG A 57 -7.05 1.67 11.27
C ARG A 57 -5.53 1.65 11.17
N ILE A 58 -4.98 1.21 10.03
CA ILE A 58 -3.53 1.23 9.77
C ILE A 58 -2.99 2.66 9.94
N TRP A 59 -3.63 3.62 9.27
CA TRP A 59 -3.23 5.03 9.33
C TRP A 59 -3.47 5.69 10.69
N GLY A 60 -4.62 5.42 11.33
CA GLY A 60 -4.93 5.94 12.66
C GLY A 60 -3.93 5.44 13.71
N SER A 61 -3.45 4.20 13.59
CA SER A 61 -2.36 3.69 14.41
C SER A 61 -1.06 4.46 14.18
N PHE A 62 -0.68 4.62 12.91
CA PHE A 62 0.52 5.34 12.52
C PHE A 62 0.52 6.78 13.04
N ILE A 63 -0.57 7.52 12.83
CA ILE A 63 -0.72 8.92 13.29
C ILE A 63 -0.60 9.03 14.81
N ARG A 64 -1.25 8.13 15.56
CA ARG A 64 -1.31 8.21 17.02
C ARG A 64 -0.03 7.74 17.71
N ARG A 65 0.72 6.83 17.11
CA ARG A 65 1.82 6.11 17.78
C ARG A 65 3.15 6.18 17.04
N GLY A 66 3.15 6.66 15.80
CA GLY A 66 4.30 6.64 14.90
C GLY A 66 4.75 5.23 14.51
N ARG A 67 3.91 4.19 14.73
CA ARG A 67 4.27 2.77 14.53
C ARG A 67 3.04 1.87 14.49
N ASN A 68 3.27 0.57 14.36
CA ASN A 68 2.28 -0.49 14.57
C ASN A 68 1.48 -0.31 15.86
N GLY A 69 0.19 -0.61 15.80
CA GLY A 69 -0.72 -0.47 16.91
C GLY A 69 -1.88 -1.45 16.79
N PRO A 70 -2.93 -1.29 17.59
CA PRO A 70 -3.85 -2.38 17.86
C PRO A 70 -4.64 -2.79 16.61
N GLY A 71 -4.46 -4.03 16.19
CA GLY A 71 -5.17 -4.69 15.10
C GLY A 71 -5.83 -5.94 15.64
N GLU A 72 -7.14 -5.87 15.86
CA GLU A 72 -7.93 -7.01 16.36
C GLU A 72 -8.78 -7.66 15.26
N GLN A 73 -8.64 -7.22 14.02
CA GLN A 73 -9.47 -7.68 12.91
C GLN A 73 -8.66 -8.48 11.91
N HIS A 74 -9.24 -9.60 11.46
CA HIS A 74 -8.70 -10.50 10.43
C HIS A 74 -8.46 -9.84 9.06
N SER A 75 -8.84 -8.56 8.90
CA SER A 75 -8.72 -7.78 7.69
C SER A 75 -7.35 -7.11 7.51
N VAL A 76 -6.48 -7.14 8.53
CA VAL A 76 -5.12 -6.62 8.51
C VAL A 76 -4.16 -7.67 9.07
N PRO A 77 -2.96 -7.89 8.49
CA PRO A 77 -1.98 -8.82 9.03
C PRO A 77 -1.67 -8.47 10.48
N GLY A 78 -1.78 -9.45 11.37
CA GLY A 78 -1.37 -9.33 12.77
C GLY A 78 0.14 -9.56 12.94
N ASP A 79 0.76 -8.89 13.90
CA ASP A 79 2.14 -9.11 14.27
C ASP A 79 2.25 -10.43 15.07
N PRO A 80 2.89 -11.48 14.53
CA PRO A 80 2.99 -12.77 15.22
C PRO A 80 3.80 -12.68 16.52
N GLN A 81 4.66 -11.67 16.67
CA GLN A 81 5.45 -11.44 17.88
C GLN A 81 4.71 -10.57 18.90
N ARG A 82 3.63 -9.90 18.49
CA ARG A 82 2.86 -8.97 19.33
C ARG A 82 1.36 -9.18 19.08
N PRO A 83 0.75 -10.19 19.71
CA PRO A 83 -0.67 -10.48 19.56
C PRO A 83 -1.53 -9.22 19.74
N GLY A 84 -2.48 -9.02 18.82
CA GLY A 84 -3.36 -7.85 18.82
C GLY A 84 -2.74 -6.58 18.22
N MET A 85 -1.54 -6.63 17.64
CA MET A 85 -0.95 -5.51 16.88
C MET A 85 -1.00 -5.77 15.38
N ILE A 86 -1.13 -4.72 14.58
CA ILE A 86 -0.96 -4.75 13.12
C ILE A 86 0.51 -4.99 12.78
N LEU A 87 0.79 -5.81 11.78
CA LEU A 87 2.10 -6.01 11.17
C LEU A 87 2.28 -5.04 10.00
N TRP A 88 2.82 -3.85 10.27
CA TRP A 88 3.36 -2.95 9.24
C TRP A 88 4.81 -2.59 9.59
N SER A 89 5.74 -3.40 9.11
CA SER A 89 7.15 -3.25 9.47
C SER A 89 7.72 -1.92 8.99
N GLU A 90 8.65 -1.38 9.78
CA GLU A 90 9.49 -0.26 9.35
C GLU A 90 10.25 -0.66 8.08
N TYR A 91 10.33 0.27 7.14
CA TYR A 91 10.99 0.13 5.86
C TYR A 91 12.41 0.70 5.93
N SER A 92 13.40 -0.08 5.48
CA SER A 92 14.78 0.37 5.23
C SER A 92 15.34 -0.34 4.00
N ALA A 93 16.54 0.06 3.55
CA ALA A 93 17.22 -0.62 2.44
C ALA A 93 17.60 -2.07 2.78
N GLU A 94 17.93 -2.33 4.05
CA GLU A 94 18.31 -3.66 4.57
C GLU A 94 17.08 -4.52 4.88
N ARG A 95 15.95 -3.88 5.17
CA ARG A 95 14.67 -4.52 5.48
C ARG A 95 13.56 -3.86 4.65
N PRO A 96 13.49 -4.14 3.33
CA PRO A 96 12.62 -3.41 2.41
C PRO A 96 11.16 -3.90 2.48
N PHE A 97 10.61 -4.07 3.68
CA PHE A 97 9.25 -4.57 3.85
C PHE A 97 8.22 -3.49 3.56
N GLN A 98 7.24 -3.79 2.70
CA GLN A 98 6.11 -2.91 2.42
C GLN A 98 4.77 -3.62 2.67
N MET A 99 3.76 -2.85 3.07
CA MET A 99 2.38 -3.34 3.13
C MET A 99 1.74 -3.26 1.75
N VAL A 100 1.18 -4.36 1.26
CA VAL A 100 0.34 -4.37 0.05
C VAL A 100 -1.11 -4.41 0.47
N LEU A 101 -1.89 -3.47 -0.05
CA LEU A 101 -3.31 -3.30 0.24
C LEU A 101 -4.09 -3.77 -0.99
N ASN A 102 -4.69 -4.96 -0.89
CA ASN A 102 -5.44 -5.59 -1.97
C ASN A 102 -6.73 -6.27 -1.44
N THR A 103 -7.64 -6.64 -2.32
CA THR A 103 -8.83 -7.44 -2.02
C THR A 103 -8.94 -8.68 -2.91
N THR A 104 -9.67 -9.68 -2.42
CA THR A 104 -10.09 -10.90 -3.13
C THR A 104 -11.59 -11.12 -2.91
N GLY A 105 -12.15 -12.18 -3.52
CA GLY A 105 -13.58 -12.47 -3.39
C GLY A 105 -14.47 -11.49 -4.16
N GLY A 106 -15.77 -11.55 -3.89
CA GLY A 106 -16.80 -10.84 -4.67
C GLY A 106 -16.82 -11.26 -6.14
N VAL A 107 -17.45 -10.43 -6.98
CA VAL A 107 -17.45 -10.57 -8.45
C VAL A 107 -16.64 -9.44 -9.07
N VAL A 108 -16.06 -9.69 -10.24
CA VAL A 108 -15.37 -8.65 -11.01
C VAL A 108 -16.34 -8.08 -12.03
N LEU A 109 -16.65 -6.80 -11.91
CA LEU A 109 -17.45 -6.02 -12.85
C LEU A 109 -16.55 -5.09 -13.65
N GLU A 110 -17.02 -4.67 -14.82
CA GLU A 110 -16.33 -3.65 -15.61
C GLU A 110 -16.95 -2.28 -15.31
N GLU A 111 -16.15 -1.38 -14.75
CA GLU A 111 -16.54 0.02 -14.52
C GLU A 111 -15.94 0.90 -15.63
N THR A 112 -16.71 1.87 -16.10
CA THR A 112 -16.25 2.83 -17.12
C THR A 112 -16.05 4.20 -16.48
N LEU A 113 -14.83 4.72 -16.53
CA LEU A 113 -14.51 6.08 -16.08
C LEU A 113 -15.07 7.13 -17.04
N ALA A 114 -15.08 8.39 -16.61
CA ALA A 114 -15.60 9.52 -17.38
C ALA A 114 -14.89 9.74 -18.74
N ASP A 115 -13.63 9.30 -18.85
CA ASP A 115 -12.83 9.34 -20.09
C ASP A 115 -13.08 8.13 -21.02
N GLY A 116 -14.02 7.26 -20.67
CA GLY A 116 -14.36 6.05 -21.42
C GLY A 116 -13.45 4.86 -21.14
N GLN A 117 -12.46 4.99 -20.25
CA GLN A 117 -11.57 3.89 -19.90
C GLN A 117 -12.27 2.87 -18.99
N LYS A 118 -12.09 1.59 -19.30
CA LYS A 118 -12.75 0.47 -18.64
C LYS A 118 -11.80 -0.23 -17.69
N TYR A 119 -12.25 -0.51 -16.47
CA TYR A 119 -11.47 -1.19 -15.44
C TYR A 119 -12.23 -2.32 -14.78
N PRO A 120 -11.55 -3.45 -14.50
CA PRO A 120 -12.11 -4.47 -13.62
C PRO A 120 -12.18 -3.94 -12.19
N VAL A 121 -13.35 -4.01 -11.56
CA VAL A 121 -13.59 -3.60 -10.17
C VAL A 121 -14.25 -4.74 -9.44
N ARG A 122 -13.77 -5.03 -8.23
CA ARG A 122 -14.42 -6.01 -7.35
C ARG A 122 -15.63 -5.39 -6.70
N ALA A 123 -16.78 -6.05 -6.83
CA ALA A 123 -18.07 -5.62 -6.30
C ALA A 123 -18.83 -6.79 -5.66
N SER A 124 -20.02 -6.49 -5.12
CA SER A 124 -20.94 -7.42 -4.46
C SER A 124 -20.42 -7.99 -3.13
N GLU A 125 -21.25 -8.82 -2.49
CA GLU A 125 -20.91 -9.47 -1.22
C GLU A 125 -19.72 -10.43 -1.37
N GLY A 126 -19.00 -10.64 -0.25
CA GLY A 126 -17.88 -11.58 -0.19
C GLY A 126 -16.52 -11.02 -0.61
N ILE A 127 -16.39 -9.70 -0.77
CA ILE A 127 -15.07 -9.05 -0.86
C ILE A 127 -14.34 -9.19 0.48
N VAL A 128 -13.08 -9.60 0.42
CA VAL A 128 -12.23 -9.78 1.61
C VAL A 128 -10.88 -9.11 1.38
N ASN A 129 -10.40 -8.38 2.39
CA ASN A 129 -9.06 -7.81 2.38
C ASN A 129 -8.00 -8.92 2.32
N ALA A 130 -7.07 -8.79 1.40
CA ALA A 130 -5.93 -9.68 1.20
C ALA A 130 -4.62 -8.92 1.43
N PHE A 131 -4.57 -8.19 2.55
CA PHE A 131 -3.43 -7.36 2.90
C PHE A 131 -2.24 -8.24 3.27
N ARG A 132 -1.03 -7.85 2.86
CA ARG A 132 0.18 -8.64 3.12
C ARG A 132 1.41 -7.76 3.24
N VAL A 133 2.31 -8.13 4.14
CA VAL A 133 3.67 -7.57 4.14
C VAL A 133 4.52 -8.39 3.18
N VAL A 134 5.22 -7.70 2.30
CA VAL A 134 6.05 -8.30 1.26
C VAL A 134 7.41 -7.61 1.21
N ASP A 135 8.39 -8.29 0.61
CA ASP A 135 9.64 -7.65 0.20
C ASP A 135 9.38 -6.71 -0.98
N ALA A 136 9.61 -5.41 -0.82
CA ALA A 136 9.33 -4.39 -1.83
C ALA A 136 10.27 -4.45 -3.06
N VAL A 137 11.43 -5.09 -2.93
CA VAL A 137 12.42 -5.25 -4.00
C VAL A 137 11.97 -6.39 -4.92
N GLU A 138 11.60 -7.54 -4.35
CA GLU A 138 11.14 -8.69 -5.13
C GLU A 138 9.70 -8.53 -5.65
N TRP A 139 8.91 -7.70 -4.96
CA TRP A 139 7.49 -7.53 -5.24
C TRP A 139 7.18 -7.13 -6.69
N GLU A 140 6.04 -7.63 -7.19
CA GLU A 140 5.52 -7.46 -8.55
C GLU A 140 6.57 -7.74 -9.64
N GLY A 141 7.20 -8.91 -9.52
CA GLY A 141 8.16 -9.44 -10.50
C GLY A 141 9.45 -8.62 -10.54
N GLY A 142 10.08 -8.37 -9.40
CA GLY A 142 11.37 -7.68 -9.34
C GLY A 142 11.26 -6.17 -9.52
N ARG A 143 10.28 -5.51 -8.87
CA ARG A 143 10.14 -4.05 -8.93
C ARG A 143 11.43 -3.31 -8.57
N GLY A 144 12.19 -3.82 -7.61
CA GLY A 144 13.46 -3.23 -7.20
C GLY A 144 14.47 -3.15 -8.33
N GLU A 145 14.57 -4.17 -9.18
CA GLU A 145 15.45 -4.16 -10.36
C GLU A 145 15.01 -3.09 -11.36
N ARG A 146 13.69 -2.95 -11.59
CA ARG A 146 13.16 -1.87 -12.44
C ARG A 146 13.47 -0.49 -11.86
N CYS A 147 13.33 -0.32 -10.54
CA CYS A 147 13.71 0.93 -9.87
C CYS A 147 15.21 1.21 -10.00
N ALA A 148 16.07 0.21 -9.83
CA ALA A 148 17.52 0.34 -9.99
C ALA A 148 17.91 0.71 -11.43
N PHE A 149 17.27 0.07 -12.42
CA PHE A 149 17.44 0.41 -13.82
C PHE A 149 17.11 1.90 -14.06
N TRP A 150 15.91 2.34 -13.68
CA TRP A 150 15.49 3.73 -13.87
C TRP A 150 16.40 4.72 -13.16
N LEU A 151 16.85 4.39 -11.96
CA LEU A 151 17.82 5.22 -11.23
C LEU A 151 19.15 5.33 -11.99
N SER A 152 19.66 4.23 -12.55
CA SER A 152 20.95 4.20 -13.24
C SER A 152 20.96 4.99 -14.55
N VAL A 153 19.83 5.07 -15.24
CA VAL A 153 19.69 5.85 -16.49
C VAL A 153 19.24 7.29 -16.23
N SER A 154 18.65 7.59 -15.07
CA SER A 154 18.08 8.90 -14.77
C SER A 154 19.00 10.11 -14.97
N PRO A 155 20.33 10.05 -14.77
CA PRO A 155 21.22 11.19 -15.05
C PRO A 155 21.41 11.47 -16.55
N ARG A 156 21.04 10.52 -17.41
CA ARG A 156 21.21 10.60 -18.88
C ARG A 156 19.91 10.91 -19.61
N VAL A 157 18.76 10.86 -18.92
CA VAL A 157 17.46 11.20 -19.49
C VAL A 157 17.25 12.71 -19.33
N PRO A 158 17.04 13.47 -20.42
CA PRO A 158 16.67 14.87 -20.34
C PRO A 158 15.45 15.07 -19.43
N GLN A 159 15.48 16.09 -18.58
CA GLN A 159 14.37 16.44 -17.67
C GLN A 159 13.50 17.53 -18.29
#